data_AF-A0A5R8ZQ56-F1
#
_entry.id   AF-A0A5R8ZQ56-F1
#
_cell.length_a   1.000
_cell.length_b   1.000
_cell.length_c   1.000
_cell.angle_alpha   90.00
_cell.angle_beta   90.00
_cell.angle_gamma   90.00
#
_symmetry.space_group_name_H-M   'P 1'
#
loop_
_entity.id
_entity.type
_entity.pdbx_description
1 polymer ?
#
loop_
_entity_poly.entity_id
_entity_poly.type
_entity_poly.pdbx_seq_one_letter_code
_entity_poly.pdbx_strand_id
1 'polypeptide(L)'
;MELNSVDVVVAMALVLRIHGTADAVRQLAHRIRDKVCMEHRPKMRALARLENDDQVLRTALTIVQRATDALGIYPGQPFPIPAIQRVHAV
;
A
#
# COMPACT_ATOMS: atom_id res chain seq x y z
N MET A 1 13.73 -6.35 -9.09
CA MET A 1 13.08 -5.08 -8.72
C MET A 1 12.36 -5.31 -7.41
N GLU A 2 12.87 -4.72 -6.33
CA GLU A 2 12.20 -4.77 -5.02
C GLU A 2 11.20 -3.62 -4.93
N LEU A 3 9.99 -3.92 -4.48
CA LEU A 3 8.96 -2.92 -4.19
C LEU A 3 9.26 -2.33 -2.83
N ASN A 4 9.35 -1.00 -2.79
CA ASN A 4 9.45 -0.28 -1.52
C ASN A 4 8.07 -0.30 -0.80
N SER A 5 8.05 0.11 0.46
CA SER A 5 6.82 0.10 1.26
C SER A 5 5.72 1.00 0.68
N VAL A 6 6.08 2.09 -0.02
CA VAL A 6 5.11 3.01 -0.66
C VAL A 6 4.45 2.33 -1.86
N ASP A 7 5.21 1.62 -2.71
CA ASP A 7 4.67 0.92 -3.87
C ASP A 7 3.63 -0.12 -3.45
N VAL A 8 3.90 -0.85 -2.35
CA VAL A 8 2.99 -1.84 -1.76
C VAL A 8 1.70 -1.18 -1.28
N VAL A 9 1.82 -0.05 -0.57
CA VAL A 9 0.67 0.70 -0.04
C VAL A 9 -0.18 1.23 -1.18
N VAL A 10 0.43 1.83 -2.21
CA VAL A 10 -0.29 2.35 -3.38
C VAL A 10 -1.00 1.24 -4.12
N ALA A 11 -0.34 0.11 -4.37
CA ALA A 11 -0.95 -1.05 -5.01
C ALA A 11 -2.14 -1.60 -4.19
N MET A 12 -1.99 -1.68 -2.88
CA MET A 12 -3.06 -2.13 -1.97
C MET A 12 -4.26 -1.18 -2.00
N ALA A 13 -4.00 0.14 -1.93
CA ALA A 13 -5.04 1.16 -1.99
C ALA A 13 -5.81 1.12 -3.32
N LEU A 14 -5.10 0.96 -4.45
CA LEU A 14 -5.72 0.84 -5.77
C LEU A 14 -6.57 -0.42 -5.90
N VAL A 15 -6.09 -1.57 -5.42
CA VAL A 15 -6.87 -2.82 -5.46
C VAL A 15 -8.14 -2.71 -4.62
N LEU A 16 -8.04 -2.14 -3.41
CA LEU A 16 -9.22 -1.87 -2.58
C LEU A 16 -10.20 -0.91 -3.26
N ARG A 17 -9.69 0.13 -3.92
CA ARG A 17 -10.54 1.14 -4.58
C ARG A 17 -11.23 0.62 -5.85
N ILE A 18 -10.53 -0.16 -6.66
CA ILE A 18 -11.00 -0.62 -7.97
C ILE A 18 -11.84 -1.90 -7.85
N HIS A 19 -11.37 -2.87 -7.07
CA HIS A 19 -12.02 -4.18 -6.97
C HIS A 19 -12.84 -4.32 -5.70
N GLY A 20 -12.33 -3.84 -4.55
CA GLY A 20 -13.04 -3.90 -3.28
C GLY A 20 -13.31 -5.33 -2.76
N THR A 21 -12.69 -6.36 -3.33
CA THR A 21 -12.90 -7.77 -2.97
C THR A 21 -11.68 -8.37 -2.26
N ALA A 22 -11.95 -9.30 -1.34
CA ALA A 22 -10.89 -10.02 -0.62
C ALA A 22 -10.00 -10.84 -1.57
N ASP A 23 -10.58 -11.45 -2.61
CA ASP A 23 -9.82 -12.22 -3.59
C ASP A 23 -8.83 -11.37 -4.38
N ALA A 24 -9.20 -10.15 -4.76
CA ALA A 24 -8.27 -9.24 -5.42
C ALA A 24 -7.08 -8.88 -4.50
N VAL A 25 -7.35 -8.68 -3.21
CA VAL A 25 -6.31 -8.44 -2.20
C VAL A 25 -5.40 -9.66 -2.02
N ARG A 26 -5.96 -10.88 -1.97
CA ARG A 26 -5.18 -12.12 -1.91
C ARG A 26 -4.31 -12.29 -3.14
N GLN A 27 -4.86 -12.06 -4.33
CA GLN A 27 -4.12 -12.13 -5.59
C GLN A 27 -2.99 -11.10 -5.64
N LEU A 28 -3.23 -9.87 -5.18
CA LEU A 28 -2.18 -8.86 -5.04
C LEU A 28 -1.09 -9.36 -4.10
N ALA A 29 -1.46 -9.80 -2.88
CA ALA A 29 -0.52 -10.31 -1.89
C ALA A 29 0.33 -11.46 -2.45
N HIS A 30 -0.27 -12.39 -3.19
CA HIS A 30 0.45 -13.46 -3.89
C HIS A 30 1.46 -12.94 -4.92
N ARG A 31 1.11 -11.92 -5.71
CA ARG A 31 1.97 -11.36 -6.76
C ARG A 31 3.13 -10.53 -6.20
N ILE A 32 2.93 -9.87 -5.06
CA ILE A 32 3.94 -8.96 -4.48
C ILE A 32 4.79 -9.59 -3.39
N ARG A 33 4.36 -10.70 -2.74
CA ARG A 33 5.09 -11.30 -1.60
C ARG A 33 6.56 -11.60 -1.87
N ASP A 34 6.93 -11.90 -3.12
CA ASP A 34 8.29 -12.25 -3.52
C ASP A 34 9.07 -11.03 -4.04
N LYS A 35 8.40 -9.87 -4.16
CA LYS A 35 8.94 -8.59 -4.62
C LYS A 35 9.10 -7.57 -3.48
N VAL A 36 8.47 -7.77 -2.33
CA VAL A 36 8.60 -6.88 -1.16
C VAL A 36 9.86 -7.18 -0.35
N CYS A 37 10.34 -6.16 0.38
CA CYS A 37 11.42 -6.29 1.36
C CYS A 37 11.17 -7.46 2.32
N MET A 38 12.27 -8.12 2.74
CA MET A 38 12.26 -9.32 3.59
C MET A 38 11.33 -9.20 4.81
N GLU A 39 11.31 -8.03 5.45
CA GLU A 39 10.50 -7.72 6.64
C GLU A 39 8.98 -7.77 6.38
N HIS A 40 8.54 -7.47 5.16
CA HIS A 40 7.13 -7.44 4.80
C HIS A 40 6.62 -8.76 4.20
N ARG A 41 7.53 -9.67 3.79
CA ARG A 41 7.18 -10.97 3.20
C ARG A 41 6.29 -11.84 4.11
N PRO A 42 6.55 -11.98 5.42
CA PRO A 42 5.71 -12.80 6.30
C PRO A 42 4.28 -12.27 6.37
N LYS A 43 4.12 -10.96 6.47
CA LYS A 43 2.81 -10.30 6.52
C LYS A 43 2.03 -10.48 5.21
N MET A 44 2.70 -10.37 4.06
CA MET A 44 2.06 -10.61 2.76
C MET A 44 1.68 -12.08 2.55
N ARG A 45 2.52 -13.01 3.01
CA ARG A 45 2.21 -14.46 2.98
C ARG A 45 1.01 -14.81 3.86
N ALA A 46 0.93 -14.20 5.05
CA ALA A 46 -0.21 -14.36 5.95
C ALA A 46 -1.50 -13.81 5.30
N LEU A 47 -1.44 -12.59 4.75
CA LEU A 47 -2.58 -11.95 4.08
C LEU A 47 -3.12 -12.79 2.91
N ALA A 48 -2.21 -13.39 2.13
CA ALA A 48 -2.57 -14.25 1.00
C ALA A 48 -3.29 -15.56 1.41
N ARG A 49 -3.08 -16.02 2.65
CA ARG A 49 -3.62 -17.29 3.17
C ARG A 49 -4.85 -17.13 4.07
N LEU A 50 -5.27 -15.89 4.35
CA LEU A 50 -6.44 -15.64 5.19
C LEU A 50 -7.72 -16.11 4.49
N GLU A 51 -8.48 -16.99 5.14
CA GLU A 51 -9.74 -17.53 4.63
C GLU A 51 -10.92 -16.57 4.87
N ASN A 52 -10.83 -15.72 5.90
CA ASN A 52 -11.88 -14.77 6.24
C ASN A 52 -11.77 -13.49 5.40
N ASP A 53 -12.77 -13.25 4.55
CA ASP A 53 -12.84 -12.10 3.64
C ASP A 53 -12.86 -10.74 4.36
N ASP A 54 -13.67 -10.61 5.41
CA ASP A 54 -13.73 -9.41 6.25
C ASP A 54 -12.35 -9.09 6.85
N GLN A 55 -11.65 -10.11 7.32
CA GLN A 55 -10.34 -9.96 7.92
C GLN A 55 -9.29 -9.53 6.89
N VAL A 56 -9.35 -10.06 5.66
CA VAL A 56 -8.49 -9.64 4.55
C VAL A 56 -8.69 -8.16 4.26
N LEU A 57 -9.93 -7.72 4.08
CA LEU A 57 -10.27 -6.34 3.75
C LEU A 57 -9.87 -5.38 4.88
N ARG A 58 -10.16 -5.73 6.14
CA ARG A 58 -9.75 -4.93 7.31
C ARG A 58 -8.24 -4.82 7.44
N THR A 59 -7.52 -5.91 7.19
CA THR A 59 -6.06 -5.91 7.25
C THR A 59 -5.46 -5.04 6.15
N ALA A 60 -5.98 -5.14 4.93
CA ALA A 60 -5.56 -4.31 3.80
C ALA A 60 -5.84 -2.82 4.07
N LEU A 61 -7.03 -2.50 4.58
CA LEU A 61 -7.39 -1.12 4.97
C LEU A 61 -6.44 -0.59 6.05
N THR A 62 -6.16 -1.38 7.09
CA THR A 62 -5.25 -1.01 8.17
C THR A 62 -3.83 -0.72 7.66
N ILE A 63 -3.35 -1.47 6.65
CA ILE A 63 -2.05 -1.22 6.03
C ILE A 63 -2.06 0.15 5.34
N VAL A 64 -3.09 0.45 4.56
CA VAL A 64 -3.21 1.73 3.84
C VAL A 64 -3.33 2.89 4.82
N GLN A 65 -4.23 2.80 5.81
CA GLN A 65 -4.44 3.85 6.82
C GLN A 65 -3.17 4.18 7.61
N ARG A 66 -2.47 3.17 8.14
CA ARG A 66 -1.24 3.40 8.90
C ARG A 66 -0.16 4.09 8.07
N ALA A 67 -0.08 3.76 6.79
CA ALA A 67 0.89 4.37 5.89
C ALA A 67 0.50 5.81 5.53
N THR A 68 -0.77 6.08 5.26
CA THR A 68 -1.24 7.46 5.02
C THR A 68 -1.07 8.34 6.25
N ASP A 69 -1.37 7.81 7.44
CA ASP A 69 -1.17 8.52 8.71
C ASP A 69 0.32 8.85 8.93
N ALA A 70 1.22 7.87 8.73
CA ALA A 70 2.66 8.07 8.87
C ALA A 70 3.24 9.08 7.87
N LEU A 71 2.63 9.19 6.68
CA LEU A 71 3.03 10.15 5.64
C LEU A 71 2.31 11.51 5.76
N GLY A 72 1.39 11.66 6.72
CA GLY A 72 0.58 12.87 6.86
C GLY A 72 -0.36 13.14 5.69
N ILE A 73 -0.80 12.09 5.01
CA ILE A 73 -1.73 12.18 3.87
C ILE A 73 -3.15 12.05 4.40
N TYR A 74 -3.87 13.17 4.48
CA TYR A 74 -5.23 13.21 5.03
C TYR A 74 -6.28 13.58 3.98
N PRO A 75 -7.54 13.12 4.15
CA PRO A 75 -8.64 13.51 3.27
C PRO A 75 -8.81 15.03 3.19
N GLY A 76 -8.98 15.57 1.98
CA GLY A 76 -9.19 17.00 1.75
C GLY A 76 -7.93 17.87 1.81
N GLN A 77 -6.76 17.29 2.12
CA GLN A 77 -5.50 18.00 2.05
C GLN A 77 -4.81 17.80 0.69
N PRO A 78 -4.22 18.84 0.10
CA PRO A 78 -3.38 18.68 -1.08
C PRO A 78 -2.14 17.86 -0.72
N PHE A 79 -1.64 17.08 -1.67
CA PHE A 79 -0.37 16.38 -1.48
C PHE A 79 0.76 17.41 -1.32
N PRO A 80 1.68 17.22 -0.35
CA PRO A 80 2.81 18.12 -0.16
C PRO A 80 3.73 18.00 -1.37
N ILE A 81 3.68 18.98 -2.28
CA ILE A 81 4.65 19.12 -3.35
C ILE A 81 5.82 19.91 -2.76
N PRO A 82 7.03 19.35 -2.65
CA PRO A 82 8.18 20.13 -2.24
C PRO A 82 8.33 21.29 -3.21
N ALA A 83 8.50 22.51 -2.70
CA ALA A 83 8.66 23.69 -3.52
C ALA A 83 9.73 23.41 -4.57
N ILE A 84 9.36 23.54 -5.85
CA ILE A 84 10.30 23.42 -6.97
C ILE A 84 11.36 24.49 -6.70
N GLN A 85 12.55 24.08 -6.23
CA GLN A 85 13.69 24.98 -6.16
C GLN A 85 13.98 25.39 -7.60
N ARG A 86 13.50 26.57 -7.98
CA ARG A 86 13.97 27.25 -9.18
C ARG A 86 15.46 27.45 -8.96
N VAL A 87 16.26 26.59 -9.57
CA VAL A 87 17.71 26.77 -9.64
C VAL A 87 17.88 28.14 -10.27
N HIS A 88 18.34 29.13 -9.49
CA HIS A 88 18.70 30.43 -10.03
C HIS A 88 19.82 30.16 -11.05
N ALA A 89 19.49 30.27 -12.34
CA ALA A 89 20.48 30.46 -13.37
C ALA A 89 21.10 31.85 -13.10
N VAL A 90 22.36 31.86 -12.69
CA VAL A 90 23.22 33.03 -12.63
C VAL A 90 24.05 33.06 -13.91
#